data_AF-A0A7S0DIL5-F1
#
_entry.id   AF-A0A7S0DIL5-F1
#
_cell.length_a   1.000
_cell.length_b   1.000
_cell.length_c   1.000
_cell.angle_alpha   90.00
_cell.angle_beta   90.00
_cell.angle_gamma   90.00
#
_symmetry.space_group_name_H-M   'P 1'
#
loop_
_entity.id
_entity.type
_entity.pdbx_description
1 polymer ?
#
loop_
_entity_poly.entity_id
_entity_poly.type
_entity_poly.pdbx_seq_one_letter_code
_entity_poly.pdbx_strand_id
1 'polypeptide(L)'
;VKGLAVRGNHDHRVVKASLGMVRTVKNEVKALVEHLGRENLQWLATLPLSIHLQEYNAYVVHAGVMPNTKVEHNSPELLMNLRGMMQDTKPTMKHGEGSPWAERWEGPDLVIFGHDASRRLQIHQYALGLDTGCVHGGNLTALILPHFKLLSVPSRKIYKRPKVPLSANQSRTGSSNVEAKRNVPPNTTLKLDDQQPVPQRNAKGKRPGSGAGGSSRDDSVTSSSDIDGVQPFPQGDSNLQRSRVNSTSDA
;
A
#
# COMPACT_ATOMS: atom_id res chain seq x y z
N VAL A 1 9.22 -3.30 -14.49
CA VAL A 1 9.40 -2.97 -13.06
C VAL A 1 8.60 -3.98 -12.24
N LYS A 2 9.23 -4.72 -11.31
CA LYS A 2 8.51 -5.60 -10.38
C LYS A 2 8.33 -4.83 -9.06
N GLY A 3 7.10 -4.72 -8.58
CA GLY A 3 6.78 -4.12 -7.28
C GLY A 3 6.60 -5.19 -6.21
N LEU A 4 7.02 -4.91 -4.98
CA LEU A 4 6.67 -5.72 -3.81
C LEU A 4 5.37 -5.21 -3.19
N ALA A 5 4.62 -6.09 -2.55
CA ALA A 5 3.37 -5.74 -1.88
C ALA A 5 3.18 -6.57 -0.61
N VAL A 6 2.53 -5.97 0.38
CA VAL A 6 2.00 -6.68 1.54
C VAL A 6 0.51 -6.95 1.35
N ARG A 7 0.01 -8.06 1.91
CA ARG A 7 -1.41 -8.41 1.83
C ARG A 7 -2.24 -7.60 2.83
N GLY A 8 -3.25 -6.89 2.33
CA GLY A 8 -4.21 -6.18 3.16
C GLY A 8 -5.46 -6.97 3.51
N ASN A 9 -6.30 -6.42 4.40
CA ASN A 9 -7.57 -7.03 4.80
C ASN A 9 -8.62 -7.12 3.67
N HIS A 10 -8.52 -6.27 2.64
CA HIS A 10 -9.35 -6.38 1.43
C HIS A 10 -8.88 -7.55 0.55
N ASP A 11 -7.59 -7.66 0.30
CA ASP A 11 -6.98 -8.75 -0.47
C ASP A 11 -7.24 -10.11 0.21
N HIS A 12 -7.05 -10.16 1.53
CA HIS A 12 -7.27 -11.37 2.32
C HIS A 12 -8.73 -11.85 2.27
N ARG A 13 -9.71 -10.93 2.16
CA ARG A 13 -11.11 -11.31 1.95
C ARG A 13 -11.36 -11.93 0.58
N VAL A 14 -10.71 -11.42 -0.46
CA VAL A 14 -10.79 -11.99 -1.81
C VAL A 14 -10.18 -13.40 -1.82
N VAL A 15 -9.00 -13.58 -1.21
CA VAL A 15 -8.34 -14.90 -1.09
C VAL A 15 -9.21 -15.89 -0.31
N LYS A 16 -9.77 -15.48 0.84
CA LYS A 16 -10.66 -16.36 1.61
C LYS A 16 -11.92 -16.75 0.83
N ALA A 17 -12.50 -15.81 0.06
CA ALA A 17 -13.64 -16.09 -0.79
C ALA A 17 -13.29 -17.08 -1.92
N SER A 18 -12.15 -16.90 -2.59
CA SER A 18 -11.72 -17.82 -3.66
C SER A 18 -11.41 -19.23 -3.18
N LEU A 19 -11.05 -19.40 -1.91
CA LEU A 19 -10.78 -20.70 -1.28
C LEU A 19 -12.04 -21.33 -0.65
N GLY A 20 -13.22 -20.70 -0.78
CA GLY A 20 -14.46 -21.22 -0.16
C GLY A 20 -14.46 -21.16 1.37
N MET A 21 -13.56 -20.38 1.99
CA MET A 21 -13.42 -20.28 3.45
C MET A 21 -14.45 -19.35 4.11
N VAL A 22 -15.35 -18.75 3.34
CA VAL A 22 -16.37 -17.82 3.82
C VAL A 22 -17.74 -18.31 3.38
N ARG A 23 -18.67 -18.47 4.33
CA ARG A 23 -20.05 -18.94 4.06
C ARG A 23 -20.85 -17.99 3.19
N THR A 24 -20.69 -16.68 3.39
CA THR A 24 -21.42 -15.64 2.65
C THR A 24 -20.43 -14.64 2.07
N VAL A 25 -20.39 -14.57 0.74
CA VAL A 25 -19.51 -13.66 -0.01
C VAL A 25 -20.37 -12.56 -0.62
N LYS A 26 -19.94 -11.30 -0.48
CA LYS A 26 -20.63 -10.17 -1.12
C LYS A 26 -20.49 -10.24 -2.63
N ASN A 27 -21.52 -9.81 -3.36
CA ASN A 27 -21.51 -9.78 -4.83
C ASN A 27 -20.29 -9.06 -5.41
N GLU A 28 -19.88 -7.93 -4.81
CA GLU A 28 -18.67 -7.18 -5.22
C GLU A 28 -17.37 -8.02 -5.11
N VAL A 29 -17.27 -8.88 -4.09
CA VAL A 29 -16.11 -9.76 -3.89
C VAL A 29 -16.19 -10.95 -4.83
N LYS A 30 -17.38 -11.52 -5.05
CA LYS A 30 -17.60 -12.62 -5.99
C LYS A 30 -17.19 -12.22 -7.42
N ALA A 31 -17.68 -11.07 -7.88
CA ALA A 31 -17.33 -10.53 -9.19
C ALA A 31 -15.82 -10.29 -9.32
N LEU A 32 -15.16 -9.83 -8.24
CA LEU A 32 -13.72 -9.62 -8.24
C LEU A 32 -12.93 -10.94 -8.29
N VAL A 33 -13.37 -11.98 -7.56
CA VAL A 33 -12.77 -13.33 -7.63
C VAL A 33 -12.86 -13.89 -9.05
N GLU A 34 -14.02 -13.78 -9.70
CA GLU A 34 -14.23 -14.21 -11.09
C GLU A 34 -13.34 -13.42 -12.06
N HIS A 35 -13.24 -12.11 -11.87
CA HIS A 35 -12.45 -11.23 -12.75
C HIS A 35 -10.94 -11.44 -12.64
N LEU A 36 -10.42 -11.67 -11.42
CA LEU A 36 -8.97 -11.82 -11.20
C LEU A 36 -8.42 -13.11 -11.81
N GLY A 37 -9.22 -14.17 -11.86
CA GLY A 37 -8.76 -15.48 -12.33
C GLY A 37 -7.75 -16.15 -11.38
N ARG A 38 -7.45 -17.42 -11.66
CA ARG A 38 -6.70 -18.29 -10.76
C ARG A 38 -5.28 -17.78 -10.46
N GLU A 39 -4.54 -17.33 -11.47
CA GLU A 39 -3.14 -16.94 -11.31
C GLU A 39 -2.98 -15.72 -10.39
N ASN A 40 -3.79 -14.69 -10.58
CA ASN A 40 -3.74 -13.49 -9.73
C ASN A 40 -4.21 -13.78 -8.30
N LEU A 41 -5.20 -14.66 -8.12
CA LEU A 41 -5.63 -15.10 -6.79
C LEU A 41 -4.54 -15.88 -6.07
N GLN A 42 -3.81 -16.74 -6.79
CA GLN A 42 -2.66 -17.46 -6.24
C GLN A 42 -1.54 -16.48 -5.86
N TRP A 43 -1.24 -15.50 -6.71
CA TRP A 43 -0.29 -14.44 -6.37
C TRP A 43 -0.71 -13.66 -5.12
N LEU A 44 -1.96 -13.21 -5.02
CA LEU A 44 -2.50 -12.56 -3.81
C LEU A 44 -2.38 -13.43 -2.56
N ALA A 45 -2.55 -14.75 -2.69
CA ALA A 45 -2.41 -15.68 -1.59
C ALA A 45 -0.96 -15.80 -1.09
N THR A 46 0.03 -15.57 -1.96
CA THR A 46 1.47 -15.61 -1.63
C THR A 46 2.02 -14.32 -1.04
N LEU A 47 1.28 -13.20 -1.09
CA LEU A 47 1.76 -11.92 -0.57
C LEU A 47 2.11 -12.01 0.94
N PRO A 48 3.29 -11.52 1.35
CA PRO A 48 3.68 -11.48 2.75
C PRO A 48 2.80 -10.50 3.53
N LEU A 49 2.79 -10.62 4.86
CA LEU A 49 2.06 -9.70 5.75
C LEU A 49 2.90 -8.51 6.21
N SER A 50 4.23 -8.64 6.11
CA SER A 50 5.20 -7.59 6.37
C SER A 50 6.39 -7.74 5.42
N ILE A 51 7.05 -6.63 5.11
CA ILE A 51 8.33 -6.62 4.38
C ILE A 51 9.31 -5.79 5.19
N HIS A 52 10.48 -6.34 5.50
CA HIS A 52 11.58 -5.61 6.12
C HIS A 52 12.52 -5.07 5.03
N LEU A 53 12.56 -3.75 4.89
CA LEU A 53 13.53 -3.03 4.08
C LEU A 53 14.76 -2.74 4.94
N GLN A 54 15.62 -3.74 5.08
CA GLN A 54 16.80 -3.70 5.97
C GLN A 54 17.69 -2.49 5.72
N GLU A 55 17.90 -2.13 4.45
CA GLU A 55 18.71 -0.98 4.03
C GLU A 55 18.20 0.37 4.54
N TYR A 56 16.93 0.46 4.94
CA TYR A 56 16.29 1.67 5.44
C TYR A 56 15.83 1.55 6.89
N ASN A 57 16.14 0.44 7.58
CA ASN A 57 15.66 0.14 8.92
C ASN A 57 14.13 0.36 9.04
N ALA A 58 13.39 -0.18 8.06
CA ALA A 58 11.97 0.09 7.89
C ALA A 58 11.15 -1.17 7.58
N TYR A 59 9.99 -1.28 8.20
CA TYR A 59 8.96 -2.28 7.87
C TYR A 59 7.83 -1.65 7.08
N VAL A 60 7.33 -2.42 6.10
CA VAL A 60 6.06 -2.14 5.43
C VAL A 60 5.03 -3.14 5.94
N VAL A 61 3.89 -2.65 6.42
CA VAL A 61 2.73 -3.46 6.85
C VAL A 61 1.44 -2.84 6.33
N HIS A 62 0.33 -3.58 6.27
CA HIS A 62 -0.93 -3.01 5.78
C HIS A 62 -1.55 -2.03 6.78
N ALA A 63 -1.68 -2.43 8.06
CA ALA A 63 -2.42 -1.68 9.07
C ALA A 63 -1.57 -1.23 10.26
N GLY A 64 -1.15 -2.15 11.13
CA GLY A 64 -0.43 -1.74 12.32
C GLY A 64 0.23 -2.86 13.08
N VAL A 65 1.09 -2.45 14.00
CA VAL A 65 1.92 -3.32 14.84
C VAL A 65 1.56 -3.03 16.29
N MET A 66 1.42 -4.06 17.10
CA MET A 66 1.23 -3.91 18.54
C MET A 66 2.46 -3.21 19.14
N PRO A 67 2.30 -2.08 19.85
CA PRO A 67 3.40 -1.42 20.54
C PRO A 67 4.16 -2.37 21.48
N ASN A 68 5.45 -2.11 21.67
CA ASN A 68 6.35 -2.91 22.54
C ASN A 68 6.50 -4.38 22.11
N THR A 69 6.31 -4.67 20.82
CA THR A 69 6.51 -6.01 20.24
C THR A 69 7.35 -5.92 18.97
N LYS A 70 7.93 -7.05 18.54
CA LYS A 70 8.57 -7.16 17.23
C LYS A 70 7.52 -7.32 16.13
N VAL A 71 7.76 -6.74 14.95
CA VAL A 71 6.82 -6.80 13.82
C VAL A 71 6.51 -8.26 13.44
N GLU A 72 7.49 -9.16 13.48
CA GLU A 72 7.35 -10.58 13.15
C GLU A 72 6.49 -11.37 14.14
N HIS A 73 6.36 -10.88 15.37
CA HIS A 73 5.56 -11.54 16.40
C HIS A 73 4.08 -11.13 16.35
N ASN A 74 3.71 -10.21 15.46
CA ASN A 74 2.33 -9.75 15.33
C ASN A 74 1.47 -10.74 14.57
N SER A 75 0.24 -10.93 15.06
CA SER A 75 -0.72 -11.80 14.39
C SER A 75 -1.14 -11.23 13.02
N PRO A 76 -1.54 -12.08 12.06
CA PRO A 76 -2.11 -11.61 10.79
C PRO A 76 -3.30 -10.66 10.97
N GLU A 77 -4.08 -10.84 12.03
CA GLU A 77 -5.22 -9.98 12.32
C GLU A 77 -4.79 -8.54 12.65
N LEU A 78 -3.76 -8.38 13.50
CA LEU A 78 -3.20 -7.07 13.85
C LEU A 78 -2.59 -6.38 12.63
N LEU A 79 -1.70 -7.08 11.92
CA LEU A 79 -1.00 -6.54 10.74
C LEU A 79 -1.96 -6.05 9.64
N MET A 80 -3.17 -6.62 9.57
CA MET A 80 -4.17 -6.25 8.57
C MET A 80 -5.29 -5.35 9.08
N ASN A 81 -5.49 -5.17 10.39
CA ASN A 81 -6.68 -4.47 10.91
C ASN A 81 -6.44 -3.51 12.09
N LEU A 82 -5.25 -3.47 12.69
CA LEU A 82 -5.00 -2.61 13.84
C LEU A 82 -5.18 -1.13 13.47
N ARG A 83 -5.99 -0.42 14.27
CA ARG A 83 -6.19 1.03 14.14
C ARG A 83 -5.64 1.75 15.35
N GLY A 84 -5.98 1.31 16.55
CA GLY A 84 -5.67 2.08 17.75
C GLY A 84 -5.41 1.25 18.98
N MET A 85 -5.07 1.95 20.05
CA MET A 85 -4.84 1.43 21.39
C MET A 85 -5.83 2.09 22.35
N MET A 86 -6.53 1.26 23.12
CA MET A 86 -7.38 1.72 24.21
C MET A 86 -6.51 2.23 25.38
N GLN A 87 -7.15 2.87 26.36
CA GLN A 87 -6.45 3.37 27.56
C GLN A 87 -5.83 2.22 28.36
N ASP A 88 -6.52 1.08 28.44
CA ASP A 88 -6.07 -0.16 29.09
C ASP A 88 -5.07 -0.97 28.26
N THR A 89 -4.46 -0.37 27.22
CA THR A 89 -3.49 -0.98 26.30
C THR A 89 -4.03 -2.10 25.40
N LYS A 90 -5.34 -2.33 25.36
CA LYS A 90 -5.93 -3.28 24.40
C LYS A 90 -5.92 -2.72 22.97
N PRO A 91 -5.63 -3.54 21.95
CA PRO A 91 -5.74 -3.13 20.56
C PRO A 91 -7.22 -2.95 20.17
N THR A 92 -7.49 -2.01 19.28
CA THR A 92 -8.80 -1.85 18.62
C THR A 92 -8.65 -1.79 17.11
N MET A 93 -9.52 -2.53 16.43
CA MET A 93 -9.64 -2.57 14.97
C MET A 93 -10.73 -1.63 14.46
N LYS A 94 -11.46 -0.99 15.37
CA LYS A 94 -12.65 -0.19 15.06
C LYS A 94 -12.27 1.25 14.74
N HIS A 95 -13.05 1.85 13.86
CA HIS A 95 -12.87 3.25 13.52
C HIS A 95 -13.23 4.15 14.70
N GLY A 96 -12.43 5.20 14.92
CA GLY A 96 -12.70 6.23 15.93
C GLY A 96 -12.54 5.79 17.38
N GLU A 97 -12.14 4.53 17.64
CA GLU A 97 -11.81 4.06 18.98
C GLU A 97 -10.31 4.12 19.24
N GLY A 98 -9.95 4.45 20.49
CA GLY A 98 -8.57 4.48 20.96
C GLY A 98 -7.70 5.59 20.35
N SER A 99 -6.52 5.78 20.94
CA SER A 99 -5.47 6.60 20.33
C SER A 99 -4.86 5.84 19.14
N PRO A 100 -4.32 6.51 18.11
CA PRO A 100 -3.56 5.84 17.06
C PRO A 100 -2.49 4.91 17.64
N TRP A 101 -2.37 3.69 17.11
CA TRP A 101 -1.32 2.76 17.56
C TRP A 101 0.06 3.32 17.27
N ALA A 102 0.19 4.02 16.13
CA ALA A 102 1.41 4.59 15.62
C ALA A 102 2.01 5.67 16.53
N GLU A 103 1.18 6.34 17.35
CA GLU A 103 1.66 7.28 18.38
C GLU A 103 2.43 6.58 19.50
N ARG A 104 2.17 5.29 19.74
CA ARG A 104 2.81 4.50 20.81
C ARG A 104 3.95 3.62 20.28
N TRP A 105 4.32 3.75 19.02
CA TRP A 105 5.42 2.98 18.45
C TRP A 105 6.74 3.72 18.65
N GLU A 106 7.64 3.10 19.41
CA GLU A 106 8.90 3.70 19.86
C GLU A 106 10.13 3.28 19.04
N GLY A 107 9.93 2.50 17.97
CA GLY A 107 11.02 2.04 17.10
C GLY A 107 11.78 0.83 17.65
N PRO A 108 13.04 0.61 17.23
CA PRO A 108 13.88 1.53 16.43
C PRO A 108 13.51 1.58 14.94
N ASP A 109 12.79 0.58 14.43
CA ASP A 109 12.43 0.51 13.01
C ASP A 109 11.31 1.48 12.66
N LEU A 110 11.41 2.13 11.50
CA LEU A 110 10.30 2.86 10.91
C LEU A 110 9.22 1.88 10.46
N VAL A 111 7.96 2.11 10.83
CA VAL A 111 6.83 1.35 10.29
C VAL A 111 6.03 2.21 9.30
N ILE A 112 6.03 1.81 8.04
CA ILE A 112 5.25 2.42 6.96
C ILE A 112 3.97 1.59 6.77
N PHE A 113 2.80 2.25 6.85
CA PHE A 113 1.51 1.56 6.87
C PHE A 113 0.41 2.32 6.13
N GLY A 114 -0.77 1.70 6.02
CA GLY A 114 -1.98 2.28 5.42
C GLY A 114 -3.22 2.02 6.26
N HIS A 115 -4.28 1.48 5.64
CA HIS A 115 -5.52 0.98 6.26
C HIS A 115 -6.44 2.01 6.97
N ASP A 116 -5.89 3.05 7.57
CA ASP A 116 -6.61 4.02 8.40
C ASP A 116 -6.91 5.35 7.71
N ALA A 117 -7.54 5.27 6.53
CA ALA A 117 -8.04 6.42 5.78
C ALA A 117 -8.81 7.45 6.62
N SER A 118 -9.51 7.04 7.68
CA SER A 118 -10.22 7.97 8.59
C SER A 118 -9.29 8.98 9.24
N ARG A 119 -8.05 8.58 9.54
CA ARG A 119 -7.02 9.41 10.18
C ARG A 119 -6.11 10.13 9.19
N ARG A 120 -6.25 9.89 7.88
CA ARG A 120 -5.45 10.51 6.80
C ARG A 120 -3.96 10.18 6.97
N LEU A 121 -3.11 11.08 6.48
CA LEU A 121 -1.67 11.05 6.65
C LEU A 121 -1.34 11.09 8.13
N GLN A 122 -0.59 10.11 8.60
CA GLN A 122 -0.11 10.02 9.98
C GLN A 122 1.41 10.12 9.97
N ILE A 123 1.97 11.07 10.72
CA ILE A 123 3.41 11.29 10.82
C ILE A 123 3.78 11.21 12.31
N HIS A 124 4.49 10.15 12.67
CA HIS A 124 5.04 9.92 14.01
C HIS A 124 6.53 9.66 13.91
N GLN A 125 7.22 9.63 15.06
CA GLN A 125 8.68 9.49 15.12
C GLN A 125 9.20 8.26 14.36
N TYR A 126 8.58 7.10 14.58
CA TYR A 126 8.95 5.84 13.97
C TYR A 126 7.81 5.19 13.19
N ALA A 127 6.75 5.93 12.85
CA ALA A 127 5.61 5.37 12.12
C ALA A 127 5.01 6.38 11.14
N LEU A 128 4.72 5.94 9.91
CA LEU A 128 4.19 6.76 8.83
C LEU A 128 3.00 6.09 8.14
N GLY A 129 1.81 6.66 8.32
CA GLY A 129 0.58 6.17 7.70
C GLY A 129 0.29 6.91 6.40
N LEU A 130 0.30 6.19 5.27
CA LEU A 130 0.18 6.74 3.91
C LEU A 130 -1.26 6.71 3.35
N ASP A 131 -2.20 6.09 4.05
CA ASP A 131 -3.60 6.01 3.59
C ASP A 131 -4.32 7.35 3.77
N THR A 132 -4.22 8.20 2.74
CA THR A 132 -4.89 9.50 2.67
C THR A 132 -6.28 9.42 2.04
N GLY A 133 -6.83 8.21 1.87
CA GLY A 133 -8.21 7.99 1.45
C GLY A 133 -8.49 8.27 -0.03
N CYS A 134 -7.57 7.89 -0.94
CA CYS A 134 -7.69 8.11 -2.39
C CYS A 134 -9.07 7.76 -2.96
N VAL A 135 -9.57 6.55 -2.67
CA VAL A 135 -10.86 6.05 -3.18
C VAL A 135 -12.05 6.88 -2.68
N HIS A 136 -11.87 7.57 -1.56
CA HIS A 136 -12.85 8.44 -0.91
C HIS A 136 -12.76 9.91 -1.34
N GLY A 137 -11.94 10.22 -2.36
CA GLY A 137 -11.72 11.59 -2.84
C GLY A 137 -10.57 12.31 -2.15
N GLY A 138 -9.76 11.62 -1.35
CA GLY A 138 -8.49 12.12 -0.83
C GLY A 138 -7.36 12.00 -1.86
N ASN A 139 -6.16 11.63 -1.40
CA ASN A 139 -4.98 11.52 -2.26
C ASN A 139 -4.48 10.07 -2.32
N LEU A 140 -3.68 9.74 -3.33
CA LEU A 140 -2.76 8.61 -3.29
C LEU A 140 -1.39 9.15 -2.90
N THR A 141 -0.85 8.68 -1.76
CA THR A 141 0.38 9.20 -1.17
C THR A 141 1.50 8.16 -1.19
N ALA A 142 2.72 8.60 -1.46
CA ALA A 142 3.93 7.78 -1.47
C ALA A 142 5.03 8.44 -0.63
N LEU A 143 5.88 7.61 -0.02
CA LEU A 143 7.15 8.01 0.59
C LEU A 143 8.29 7.58 -0.33
N ILE A 144 9.20 8.48 -0.66
CA ILE A 144 10.43 8.18 -1.38
C ILE A 144 11.56 8.00 -0.37
N LEU A 145 12.14 6.80 -0.30
CA LEU A 145 13.35 6.50 0.45
C LEU A 145 14.60 6.56 -0.47
N PRO A 146 15.80 6.83 0.06
CA PRO A 146 16.11 7.20 1.45
C PRO A 146 15.86 8.68 1.76
N HIS A 147 15.32 9.47 0.83
CA HIS A 147 15.13 10.92 0.99
C HIS A 147 14.00 11.30 1.97
N PHE A 148 13.19 10.33 2.38
CA PHE A 148 11.90 10.49 3.05
C PHE A 148 11.11 11.69 2.52
N LYS A 149 10.88 11.70 1.21
CA LYS A 149 10.08 12.73 0.55
C LYS A 149 8.65 12.23 0.36
N LEU A 150 7.67 13.02 0.80
CA LEU A 150 6.26 12.69 0.59
C LEU A 150 5.79 13.27 -0.75
N LEU A 151 5.25 12.40 -1.60
CA LEU A 151 4.52 12.79 -2.80
C LEU A 151 3.07 12.38 -2.67
N SER A 152 2.16 13.18 -3.23
CA SER A 152 0.76 12.77 -3.32
C SER A 152 0.10 13.27 -4.58
N VAL A 153 -0.81 12.48 -5.13
CA VAL A 153 -1.65 12.90 -6.26
C VAL A 153 -3.12 12.91 -5.82
N PRO A 154 -3.88 13.96 -6.12
CA PRO A 154 -5.28 14.03 -5.75
C PRO A 154 -6.10 12.99 -6.50
N SER A 155 -7.11 12.43 -5.84
CA SER A 155 -8.08 11.57 -6.48
C SER A 155 -8.90 12.37 -7.51
N ARG A 156 -9.13 11.78 -8.67
CA ARG A 156 -9.90 12.45 -9.76
C ARG A 156 -11.36 12.69 -9.40
N LYS A 157 -11.91 11.86 -8.50
CA LYS A 157 -13.30 11.93 -8.02
C LYS A 157 -13.48 11.04 -6.79
N ILE A 158 -14.64 11.14 -6.14
CA ILE A 158 -15.06 10.18 -5.12
C ILE A 158 -15.55 8.90 -5.82
N TYR A 159 -14.82 7.80 -5.65
CA TYR A 159 -15.21 6.48 -6.18
C TYR A 159 -16.07 5.69 -5.19
N LYS A 160 -15.85 5.90 -3.90
CA LYS A 160 -16.62 5.29 -2.81
C LYS A 160 -16.81 6.28 -1.68
N ARG A 161 -18.03 6.46 -1.19
CA ARG A 161 -18.24 7.31 -0.01
C ARG A 161 -17.61 6.67 1.23
N PRO A 162 -16.92 7.44 2.09
CA PRO A 162 -16.36 6.90 3.32
C PRO A 162 -17.50 6.56 4.28
N LYS A 163 -17.33 5.46 5.04
CA LYS A 163 -18.34 5.01 6.01
C LYS A 163 -18.36 5.86 7.27
N VAL A 164 -17.20 6.41 7.62
CA VAL A 164 -16.99 7.35 8.72
C VAL A 164 -16.52 8.65 8.07
N PRO A 165 -17.02 9.83 8.50
CA PRO A 165 -16.48 11.09 8.02
C PRO A 165 -14.97 11.08 8.16
N LEU A 166 -14.29 11.37 7.08
CA LEU A 166 -12.84 11.50 7.13
C LEU A 166 -12.52 12.69 8.04
N SER A 167 -11.56 12.55 8.96
CA SER A 167 -11.24 13.63 9.90
C SER A 167 -11.00 14.95 9.14
N ALA A 168 -11.81 15.96 9.46
CA ALA A 168 -11.76 17.29 8.87
C ALA A 168 -10.85 18.18 9.72
N ASN A 169 -9.54 17.87 9.77
CA ASN A 169 -8.48 18.80 10.16
C ASN A 169 -7.12 18.07 10.20
N GLN A 170 -6.29 18.31 9.18
CA GLN A 170 -4.89 18.75 9.33
C GLN A 170 -4.49 19.71 8.17
N SER A 171 -5.47 20.36 7.52
CA SER A 171 -5.25 21.44 6.54
C SER A 171 -5.74 22.76 7.13
N ARG A 172 -5.18 23.15 8.29
CA ARG A 172 -5.36 24.46 8.95
C ARG A 172 -4.36 24.62 10.11
N THR A 173 -3.09 24.33 9.86
CA THR A 173 -2.00 25.15 10.40
C THR A 173 -1.51 25.98 9.23
N GLY A 174 -1.56 27.30 9.35
CA GLY A 174 -1.22 28.21 8.28
C GLY A 174 0.21 28.06 7.80
N SER A 175 0.56 28.84 6.78
CA SER A 175 1.93 29.30 6.54
C SER A 175 2.50 29.89 7.83
N SER A 176 3.04 29.02 8.65
CA SER A 176 3.86 29.28 9.82
C SER A 176 4.72 28.05 9.89
N ASN A 177 6.03 28.22 9.82
CA ASN A 177 7.02 27.19 10.10
C ASN A 177 6.59 26.37 11.32
N VAL A 178 5.95 25.22 11.11
CA VAL A 178 5.79 24.21 12.15
C VAL A 178 7.09 23.43 12.08
N GLU A 179 8.07 23.94 12.82
CA GLU A 179 9.28 23.20 13.14
C GLU A 179 8.83 21.95 13.89
N ALA A 180 8.74 20.83 13.17
CA ALA A 180 8.50 19.53 13.76
C ALA A 180 9.55 19.34 14.85
N LYS A 181 9.12 19.29 16.11
CA LYS A 181 10.02 19.02 17.22
C LYS A 181 10.73 17.70 16.93
N ARG A 182 12.03 17.88 16.69
CA ARG A 182 13.09 16.96 16.30
C ARG A 182 12.83 15.49 16.68
N ASN A 183 12.91 14.62 15.67
CA ASN A 183 13.73 13.39 15.64
C ASN A 183 13.18 12.36 14.65
N VAL A 184 13.15 12.74 13.37
CA VAL A 184 13.36 11.78 12.27
C VAL A 184 14.83 11.31 12.38
N PRO A 185 15.22 10.06 12.01
CA PRO A 185 16.63 9.66 11.97
C PRO A 185 17.51 10.77 11.39
N PRO A 186 18.72 11.03 11.98
CA PRO A 186 19.33 12.35 12.15
C PRO A 186 19.66 13.23 10.91
N ASN A 187 19.06 12.99 9.74
CA ASN A 187 19.25 13.80 8.53
C ASN A 187 18.01 14.00 7.65
N THR A 188 16.80 13.89 8.20
CA THR A 188 15.60 13.81 7.36
C THR A 188 14.57 14.91 7.61
N THR A 189 14.41 15.82 6.64
CA THR A 189 13.29 16.76 6.59
C THR A 189 12.19 16.21 5.68
N LEU A 190 11.04 15.82 6.24
CA LEU A 190 9.85 15.48 5.46
C LEU A 190 9.28 16.75 4.81
N LYS A 191 9.60 16.99 3.53
CA LYS A 191 8.93 18.04 2.74
C LYS A 191 7.69 17.44 2.07
N LEU A 192 6.53 18.04 2.31
CA LEU A 192 5.38 17.88 1.44
C LEU A 192 5.64 18.73 0.20
N ASP A 193 5.71 18.14 -0.98
CA ASP A 193 5.66 18.93 -2.21
C ASP A 193 4.23 19.47 -2.37
N ASP A 194 4.05 20.79 -2.22
CA ASP A 194 2.83 21.48 -2.61
C ASP A 194 2.62 21.29 -4.13
N GLN A 195 1.74 20.36 -4.50
CA GLN A 195 1.32 20.26 -5.89
C GLN A 195 0.37 21.42 -6.22
N GLN A 196 0.75 22.17 -7.25
CA GLN A 196 -0.07 23.16 -7.93
C GLN A 196 -1.47 22.58 -8.24
N PRO A 197 -2.56 23.33 -8.00
CA PRO A 197 -3.90 22.82 -8.24
C PRO A 197 -4.08 22.44 -9.71
N VAL A 198 -4.62 21.24 -9.93
CA VAL A 198 -5.06 20.78 -11.25
C VAL A 198 -6.12 21.76 -11.77
N PRO A 199 -5.98 22.35 -12.97
CA PRO A 199 -6.98 23.28 -13.47
C PRO A 199 -8.32 22.56 -13.63
N GLN A 200 -9.33 23.06 -12.92
CA GLN A 200 -10.71 22.63 -13.11
C GLN A 200 -11.11 22.98 -14.55
N ARG A 201 -11.25 21.97 -15.42
CA ARG A 201 -11.91 22.14 -16.71
C ARG A 201 -13.38 22.45 -16.45
N ASN A 202 -13.72 23.74 -16.47
CA ASN A 202 -15.09 24.20 -16.59
C ASN A 202 -15.63 23.76 -17.95
N ALA A 203 -16.52 22.77 -17.94
CA ALA A 203 -17.36 22.44 -19.08
C ALA A 203 -18.42 23.54 -19.22
N LYS A 204 -18.19 24.49 -20.14
CA LYS A 204 -19.20 25.34 -20.79
C LYS A 204 -18.52 26.15 -21.91
N GLY A 205 -18.88 25.90 -23.17
CA GLY A 205 -18.45 26.74 -24.29
C GLY A 205 -18.58 26.11 -25.68
N LYS A 206 -19.77 26.25 -26.28
CA LYS A 206 -20.12 26.37 -27.71
C LYS A 206 -19.14 25.85 -28.80
N ARG A 207 -19.69 24.97 -29.65
CA ARG A 207 -19.30 24.81 -31.07
C ARG A 207 -19.44 26.14 -31.83
N PRO A 208 -18.58 26.38 -32.83
CA PRO A 208 -19.09 26.63 -34.18
C PRO A 208 -18.42 25.72 -35.22
N GLY A 209 -19.08 25.59 -36.38
CA GLY A 209 -18.74 24.64 -37.43
C GLY A 209 -17.90 25.19 -38.58
N SER A 210 -17.69 24.26 -39.53
CA SER A 210 -17.37 24.37 -40.96
C SER A 210 -16.07 25.04 -41.40
N GLY A 211 -15.26 24.30 -42.18
CA GLY A 211 -14.22 24.83 -43.05
C GLY A 211 -13.35 23.70 -43.63
N ALA A 212 -13.37 23.56 -44.95
CA ALA A 212 -12.86 22.44 -45.74
C ALA A 212 -11.35 22.49 -46.07
N GLY A 213 -10.82 21.35 -46.57
CA GLY A 213 -9.77 21.32 -47.58
C GLY A 213 -8.43 20.70 -47.17
N GLY A 214 -7.95 19.73 -47.95
CA GLY A 214 -6.54 19.31 -47.94
C GLY A 214 -6.31 17.82 -48.17
N SER A 215 -6.11 17.45 -49.45
CA SER A 215 -5.68 16.13 -49.93
C SER A 215 -4.14 16.06 -50.05
N SER A 216 -3.62 14.86 -50.34
CA SER A 216 -2.24 14.41 -50.66
C SER A 216 -1.43 13.97 -49.43
N ARG A 217 -1.09 12.69 -49.28
CA ARG A 217 -0.29 11.71 -50.07
C ARG A 217 1.21 11.79 -49.75
N ASP A 218 1.82 10.61 -49.90
CA ASP A 218 3.22 10.22 -49.77
C ASP A 218 3.65 9.77 -48.36
N ASP A 219 4.56 8.82 -48.15
CA ASP A 219 4.92 7.52 -48.75
C ASP A 219 6.20 7.09 -48.01
N SER A 220 6.52 5.78 -48.04
CA SER A 220 7.84 5.17 -47.71
C SER A 220 8.26 5.14 -46.22
N VAL A 221 8.38 3.98 -45.56
CA VAL A 221 9.34 2.84 -45.70
C VAL A 221 10.72 3.14 -45.10
N THR A 222 11.12 2.31 -44.13
CA THR A 222 12.45 1.73 -43.80
C THR A 222 12.33 1.18 -42.35
N SER A 223 12.39 -0.12 -42.01
CA SER A 223 13.36 -1.21 -42.21
C SER A 223 14.74 -0.99 -41.58
N SER A 224 15.01 -1.67 -40.47
CA SER A 224 16.32 -2.17 -39.96
C SER A 224 16.08 -2.61 -38.50
N SER A 225 15.98 -3.90 -38.18
CA SER A 225 17.00 -4.96 -38.11
C SER A 225 17.82 -4.94 -36.81
N ASP A 226 17.72 -6.08 -36.13
CA ASP A 226 18.72 -6.78 -35.33
C ASP A 226 19.17 -6.23 -33.96
N ILE A 227 18.85 -6.99 -32.92
CA ILE A 227 19.86 -7.45 -31.95
C ILE A 227 19.41 -8.76 -31.29
N ASP A 228 20.21 -9.79 -31.56
CA ASP A 228 20.19 -11.14 -30.99
C ASP A 228 20.53 -11.18 -29.50
N GLY A 229 20.09 -12.27 -28.86
CA GLY A 229 20.97 -13.03 -27.98
C GLY A 229 20.76 -12.89 -26.47
N VAL A 230 19.86 -13.70 -25.91
CA VAL A 230 20.03 -14.20 -24.53
C VAL A 230 19.65 -15.68 -24.48
N GLN A 231 20.66 -16.55 -24.36
CA GLN A 231 20.54 -17.96 -23.97
C GLN A 231 20.35 -18.07 -22.45
N PRO A 232 19.58 -19.06 -21.95
CA PRO A 232 19.30 -19.24 -20.52
C PRO A 232 20.36 -20.11 -19.81
N PHE A 233 20.53 -19.88 -18.51
CA PHE A 233 21.38 -20.68 -17.60
C PHE A 233 20.58 -21.15 -16.37
N PRO A 234 21.01 -22.21 -15.64
CA PRO A 234 20.37 -23.51 -15.72
C PRO A 234 19.56 -23.90 -14.46
N GLN A 235 18.74 -24.93 -14.63
CA GLN A 235 18.07 -25.68 -13.55
C GLN A 235 19.11 -26.42 -12.71
N GLY A 236 19.04 -26.25 -11.39
CA GLY A 236 19.77 -27.05 -10.42
C GLY A 236 18.84 -28.09 -9.81
N ASP A 237 19.13 -29.35 -10.09
CA ASP A 237 18.38 -30.52 -9.66
C ASP A 237 18.53 -30.85 -8.16
N SER A 238 17.50 -31.56 -7.71
CA SER A 238 17.30 -32.25 -6.45
C SER A 238 18.48 -33.06 -5.90
N ASN A 239 18.67 -33.00 -4.57
CA ASN A 239 19.11 -34.16 -3.78
C ASN A 239 18.76 -33.97 -2.30
N LEU A 240 17.60 -34.49 -1.86
CA LEU A 240 17.39 -34.85 -0.46
C LEU A 240 17.36 -36.37 -0.37
N GLN A 241 18.48 -36.94 0.09
CA GLN A 241 18.60 -38.35 0.41
C GLN A 241 17.70 -38.69 1.61
N ARG A 242 16.95 -39.78 1.44
CA ARG A 242 16.34 -40.55 2.53
C ARG A 242 17.44 -41.18 3.37
N SER A 243 17.37 -41.02 4.69
CA SER A 243 17.95 -41.99 5.63
C SER A 243 16.86 -42.53 6.54
N ARG A 244 16.65 -43.83 6.43
CA ARG A 244 15.82 -44.69 7.29
C ARG A 244 16.82 -45.69 7.86
N VAL A 245 17.08 -45.69 9.17
CA VAL A 245 17.70 -46.83 9.85
C VAL A 245 17.12 -46.97 11.26
N ASN A 246 16.40 -48.07 11.43
CA ASN A 246 16.15 -48.98 12.54
C ASN A 246 16.22 -48.55 14.02
N SER A 247 15.13 -48.96 14.68
CA SER A 247 14.98 -49.50 16.02
C SER A 247 16.02 -50.56 16.44
N THR A 248 16.49 -50.48 17.69
CA THR A 248 16.67 -51.61 18.63
C THR A 248 16.67 -51.10 20.08
N SER A 249 15.88 -51.80 20.91
CA SER A 249 15.93 -52.03 22.37
C SER A 249 16.98 -51.34 23.23
N ASP A 250 16.55 -50.78 24.38
CA ASP A 250 16.80 -51.38 25.71
C ASP A 250 16.09 -50.60 26.84
N ALA A 251 15.63 -51.37 27.84
CA ALA A 251 15.02 -51.02 29.15
C ALA A 251 13.55 -50.58 29.20
#